data_AF-A0A353GFF2-F1
#
_entry.id   AF-A0A353GFF2-F1
#
_cell.length_a   1.000
_cell.length_b   1.000
_cell.length_c   1.000
_cell.angle_alpha   90.00
_cell.angle_beta   90.00
_cell.angle_gamma   90.00
#
_symmetry.space_group_name_H-M   'P 1'
#
loop_
_entity.id
_entity.type
_entity.pdbx_description
1 polymer ?
#
loop_
_entity_poly.entity_id
_entity_poly.type
_entity_poly.pdbx_seq_one_letter_code
_entity_poly.pdbx_strand_id
1 'polypeptide(L)'
;MKSEIGALIAECREKSGLTQDQFGQKYSVSGPAIFKFEKGYVKPSLDLWLQFAKDLSITEQQAVLLWIKAKLPKKYQAFISLEAPVVREDAKGYGRKSKLDGITDATKAREVVLSERTMPKGLKRLLKDDDLWELYKPQASEITTLAVVFGKLGDGTKSSYREALRLVREFSAE
;
A
#
# COMPACT_ATOMS: atom_id res chain seq x y z
N MET A 1 -14.99 -18.69 15.96
CA MET A 1 -14.75 -17.32 15.46
C MET A 1 -15.03 -17.33 13.97
N LYS A 2 -16.02 -16.57 13.49
CA LYS A 2 -16.32 -16.49 12.05
C LYS A 2 -15.18 -15.73 11.36
N SER A 3 -14.68 -16.27 10.25
CA SER A 3 -13.73 -15.56 9.38
C SER A 3 -14.50 -14.55 8.54
N GLU A 4 -14.01 -13.31 8.40
CA GLU A 4 -14.59 -12.29 7.50
C GLU A 4 -14.75 -12.86 6.07
N ILE A 5 -13.74 -13.57 5.57
CA ILE A 5 -13.77 -14.25 4.26
C ILE A 5 -14.84 -15.35 4.22
N GLY A 6 -14.94 -16.16 5.28
CA GLY A 6 -15.95 -17.22 5.37
C GLY A 6 -17.38 -16.68 5.34
N ALA A 7 -17.62 -15.54 5.99
CA ALA A 7 -18.92 -14.87 5.95
C ALA A 7 -19.26 -14.34 4.55
N LEU A 8 -18.28 -13.75 3.85
CA LEU A 8 -18.46 -13.27 2.48
C LEU A 8 -18.73 -14.41 1.49
N ILE A 9 -18.06 -15.56 1.65
CA ILE A 9 -18.32 -16.75 0.82
C ILE A 9 -19.76 -17.26 1.05
N ALA A 10 -20.21 -17.32 2.30
CA ALA A 10 -21.57 -17.72 2.63
C ALA A 10 -22.60 -16.75 2.01
N GLU A 11 -22.35 -15.44 2.10
CA GLU A 11 -23.20 -14.41 1.48
C GLU A 11 -23.25 -14.55 -0.05
N CYS A 12 -22.11 -14.81 -0.70
CA CYS A 12 -22.03 -15.05 -2.14
C CYS A 12 -22.90 -16.25 -2.56
N ARG A 13 -22.80 -17.34 -1.79
CA ARG A 13 -23.59 -18.56 -2.03
C ARG A 13 -25.08 -18.31 -1.84
N GLU A 14 -25.46 -17.62 -0.77
CA GLU A 14 -26.85 -17.29 -0.44
C GLU A 14 -27.47 -16.37 -1.49
N LYS A 15 -26.75 -15.33 -1.94
CA LYS A 15 -27.16 -14.46 -3.05
C LYS A 15 -27.39 -15.23 -4.37
N SER A 16 -26.62 -16.29 -4.56
CA SER A 16 -26.73 -17.15 -5.75
C SER A 16 -27.83 -18.22 -5.60
N GLY A 17 -28.43 -18.38 -4.42
CA GLY A 17 -29.44 -19.41 -4.15
C GLY A 17 -28.91 -20.84 -4.24
N LEU A 18 -27.60 -21.06 -4.13
CA LEU A 18 -26.97 -22.37 -4.33
C LEU A 18 -26.74 -23.11 -3.00
N THR A 19 -26.79 -24.44 -3.05
CA THR A 19 -26.30 -25.28 -1.95
C THR A 19 -24.77 -25.26 -1.89
N GLN A 20 -24.17 -25.72 -0.77
CA GLN A 20 -22.71 -25.79 -0.65
C GLN A 20 -22.08 -26.70 -1.72
N ASP A 21 -22.75 -27.79 -2.10
CA ASP A 21 -22.28 -28.70 -3.16
C ASP A 21 -22.36 -28.04 -4.54
N GLN A 22 -23.48 -27.39 -4.87
CA GLN A 22 -23.65 -26.69 -6.15
C GLN A 22 -22.69 -25.51 -6.29
N PHE A 23 -22.48 -24.77 -5.21
CA PHE A 23 -21.51 -23.68 -5.17
C PHE A 23 -20.10 -24.23 -5.32
N GLY A 24 -19.75 -25.31 -4.63
CA GLY A 24 -18.46 -25.98 -4.79
C GLY A 24 -18.21 -26.38 -6.24
N GLN A 25 -19.19 -27.04 -6.88
CA GLN A 25 -19.07 -27.48 -8.28
C GLN A 25 -18.78 -26.32 -9.24
N LYS A 26 -19.42 -25.16 -9.04
CA LYS A 26 -19.17 -23.95 -9.86
C LYS A 26 -17.69 -23.54 -9.88
N TYR A 27 -16.98 -23.76 -8.78
CA TYR A 27 -15.57 -23.39 -8.63
C TYR A 27 -14.62 -24.59 -8.63
N SER A 28 -15.09 -25.78 -9.03
CA SER A 28 -14.31 -27.02 -9.01
C SER A 28 -13.77 -27.39 -7.61
N VAL A 29 -14.58 -27.13 -6.58
CA VAL A 29 -14.28 -27.42 -5.17
C VAL A 29 -15.36 -28.34 -4.60
N SER A 30 -15.02 -29.19 -3.62
CA SER A 30 -16.03 -30.03 -2.97
C SER A 30 -16.90 -29.22 -1.99
N GLY A 31 -18.18 -29.56 -1.86
CA GLY A 31 -19.07 -28.91 -0.89
C GLY A 31 -18.56 -28.95 0.57
N PRO A 32 -17.94 -30.05 1.05
CA PRO A 32 -17.27 -30.07 2.35
C PRO A 32 -16.14 -29.04 2.50
N ALA A 33 -15.44 -28.70 1.42
CA ALA A 33 -14.44 -27.64 1.45
C ALA A 33 -15.09 -26.25 1.56
N ILE A 34 -16.19 -26.00 0.84
CA ILE A 34 -17.00 -24.76 1.01
C ILE A 34 -17.46 -24.62 2.46
N PHE A 35 -17.98 -25.68 3.08
CA PHE A 35 -18.33 -25.67 4.50
C PHE A 35 -17.15 -25.28 5.39
N LYS A 36 -15.97 -25.85 5.17
CA LYS A 36 -14.75 -25.51 5.93
C LYS A 36 -14.33 -24.06 5.74
N PHE A 37 -14.51 -23.50 4.54
CA PHE A 37 -14.23 -22.09 4.26
C PHE A 37 -15.22 -21.18 4.99
N GLU A 38 -16.52 -21.45 4.89
CA GLU A 38 -17.56 -20.65 5.54
C GLU A 38 -17.42 -20.63 7.07
N LYS A 39 -17.05 -21.77 7.67
CA LYS A 39 -16.78 -21.86 9.11
C LYS A 39 -15.44 -21.25 9.52
N GLY A 40 -14.56 -20.97 8.56
CA GLY A 40 -13.21 -20.44 8.81
C GLY A 40 -12.21 -21.47 9.33
N TYR A 41 -12.49 -22.76 9.17
CA TYR A 41 -11.56 -23.85 9.53
C TYR A 41 -10.38 -23.91 8.57
N VAL A 42 -10.63 -23.64 7.30
CA VAL A 42 -9.63 -23.62 6.24
C VAL A 42 -9.78 -22.31 5.48
N LYS A 43 -8.67 -21.75 5.01
CA LYS A 43 -8.68 -20.58 4.13
C LYS A 43 -8.53 -21.05 2.69
N PRO A 44 -9.30 -20.51 1.74
CA PRO A 44 -9.08 -20.79 0.32
C PRO A 44 -7.71 -20.29 -0.14
N SER A 45 -7.23 -20.82 -1.26
CA SER A 45 -6.09 -20.23 -1.98
C SER A 45 -6.43 -18.80 -2.41
N LEU A 46 -5.40 -17.99 -2.69
CA LEU A 46 -5.62 -16.62 -3.16
C LEU A 46 -6.41 -16.63 -4.47
N ASP A 47 -6.03 -17.48 -5.42
CA ASP A 47 -6.69 -17.56 -6.73
C ASP A 47 -8.19 -17.90 -6.61
N LEU A 48 -8.53 -18.87 -5.77
CA LEU A 48 -9.92 -19.24 -5.53
C LEU A 48 -10.69 -18.11 -4.82
N TRP A 49 -10.05 -17.43 -3.87
CA TRP A 49 -10.66 -16.27 -3.22
C TRP A 49 -10.91 -15.12 -4.20
N LEU A 50 -10.00 -14.85 -5.13
CA LEU A 50 -10.18 -13.82 -6.16
C LEU A 50 -11.37 -14.14 -7.07
N GLN A 51 -11.62 -15.41 -7.37
CA GLN A 51 -12.80 -15.84 -8.11
C GLN A 51 -14.10 -15.52 -7.34
N PHE A 52 -14.17 -15.84 -6.03
CA PHE A 52 -15.32 -15.47 -5.20
C PHE A 52 -15.50 -13.95 -5.07
N ALA A 53 -14.39 -13.23 -4.89
CA ALA A 53 -14.39 -11.78 -4.74
C ALA A 53 -14.94 -11.08 -5.99
N LYS A 54 -14.63 -11.61 -7.18
CA LYS A 54 -15.18 -11.13 -8.45
C LYS A 54 -16.70 -11.22 -8.49
N ASP A 55 -17.27 -12.33 -8.05
CA ASP A 55 -18.72 -12.54 -7.98
C ASP A 55 -19.41 -11.66 -6.92
N LEU A 56 -18.65 -11.23 -5.90
CA LEU A 56 -19.10 -10.30 -4.87
C LEU A 56 -18.89 -8.82 -5.23
N SER A 57 -18.41 -8.52 -6.44
CA SER A 57 -18.04 -7.16 -6.87
C SER A 57 -17.00 -6.49 -5.96
N ILE A 58 -16.12 -7.27 -5.33
CA ILE A 58 -14.99 -6.78 -4.54
C ILE A 58 -13.82 -6.54 -5.50
N THR A 59 -13.16 -5.39 -5.35
CA THR A 59 -11.97 -5.08 -6.17
C THR A 59 -10.83 -6.05 -5.85
N GLU A 60 -10.01 -6.36 -6.85
CA GLU A 60 -8.88 -7.29 -6.68
C GLU A 60 -7.93 -6.84 -5.57
N GLN A 61 -7.62 -5.54 -5.49
CA GLN A 61 -6.80 -4.98 -4.43
C GLN A 61 -7.40 -5.20 -3.04
N GLN A 62 -8.70 -4.93 -2.87
CA GLN A 62 -9.40 -5.15 -1.60
C GLN A 62 -9.46 -6.64 -1.25
N ALA A 63 -9.66 -7.51 -2.24
CA ALA A 63 -9.66 -8.95 -2.05
C ALA A 63 -8.29 -9.46 -1.55
N VAL A 64 -7.19 -8.99 -2.14
CA VAL A 64 -5.83 -9.31 -1.68
C VAL A 64 -5.61 -8.85 -0.24
N LEU A 65 -6.00 -7.62 0.09
CA LEU A 65 -5.86 -7.10 1.46
C LEU A 65 -6.66 -7.90 2.49
N LEU A 66 -7.90 -8.29 2.16
CA LEU A 66 -8.72 -9.17 2.99
C LEU A 66 -8.04 -10.53 3.21
N TRP A 67 -7.47 -11.11 2.16
CA TRP A 67 -6.78 -12.40 2.24
C TRP A 67 -5.51 -12.35 3.10
N ILE A 68 -4.70 -11.30 2.94
CA ILE A 68 -3.51 -11.08 3.77
C ILE A 68 -3.91 -10.86 5.23
N LYS A 69 -4.88 -9.97 5.49
CA LYS A 69 -5.40 -9.71 6.85
C LYS A 69 -5.88 -10.99 7.52
N ALA A 70 -6.59 -11.85 6.79
CA ALA A 70 -7.06 -13.12 7.33
C ALA A 70 -5.91 -14.08 7.69
N LYS A 71 -4.78 -14.06 6.95
CA LYS A 71 -3.60 -14.89 7.23
C LYS A 71 -2.72 -14.37 8.35
N LEU A 72 -2.74 -13.07 8.63
CA LEU A 72 -1.93 -12.48 9.69
C LEU A 72 -2.38 -12.92 11.09
N PRO A 73 -1.43 -13.09 12.04
CA PRO A 73 -1.73 -13.18 13.46
C PRO A 73 -2.55 -11.96 13.94
N LYS A 74 -3.47 -12.16 14.88
CA LYS A 74 -4.39 -11.12 15.38
C LYS A 74 -3.69 -9.80 15.76
N LYS A 75 -2.51 -9.88 16.39
CA LYS A 75 -1.70 -8.71 16.78
C LYS A 75 -1.30 -7.82 15.61
N TYR A 76 -1.26 -8.35 14.38
CA TYR A 76 -0.88 -7.60 13.19
C TYR A 76 -2.08 -7.20 12.31
N GLN A 77 -3.27 -7.73 12.56
CA GLN A 77 -4.44 -7.47 11.71
C GLN A 77 -4.85 -5.99 11.73
N ALA A 78 -4.58 -5.29 12.84
CA ALA A 78 -4.85 -3.85 12.98
C ALA A 78 -3.97 -2.96 12.10
N PHE A 79 -2.86 -3.46 11.55
CA PHE A 79 -1.99 -2.68 10.65
C PHE A 79 -2.49 -2.64 9.21
N ILE A 80 -3.41 -3.51 8.81
CA ILE A 80 -4.03 -3.48 7.49
C ILE A 80 -5.31 -2.67 7.55
N SER A 81 -5.32 -1.51 6.88
CA SER A 81 -6.55 -0.80 6.60
C SER A 81 -7.19 -1.35 5.32
N LEU A 82 -8.47 -1.69 5.40
CA LEU A 82 -9.28 -2.14 4.26
C LEU A 82 -10.01 -0.97 3.57
N GLU A 83 -9.99 0.19 4.20
CA GLU A 83 -10.35 1.43 3.54
C GLU A 83 -9.29 1.66 2.46
N ALA A 84 -9.72 1.90 1.20
CA ALA A 84 -8.86 2.57 0.22
C ALA A 84 -8.16 3.68 0.97
N PRO A 85 -6.83 3.88 0.84
CA PRO A 85 -6.10 4.81 1.69
C PRO A 85 -6.89 6.11 1.69
N VAL A 86 -7.66 6.33 2.76
CA VAL A 86 -8.10 7.65 3.15
C VAL A 86 -6.75 8.25 3.35
N VAL A 87 -6.35 9.08 2.39
CA VAL A 87 -5.22 9.96 2.55
C VAL A 87 -5.44 10.52 3.93
N ARG A 88 -4.70 10.00 4.93
CA ARG A 88 -5.01 10.29 6.33
C ARG A 88 -5.02 11.79 6.39
N GLU A 89 -6.17 12.41 6.65
CA GLU A 89 -6.24 13.86 6.80
C GLU A 89 -5.36 14.31 7.99
N ASP A 90 -4.96 13.36 8.84
CA ASP A 90 -4.02 13.52 9.94
C ASP A 90 -2.54 13.56 9.49
N ALA A 91 -2.22 13.21 8.25
CA ALA A 91 -0.96 13.61 7.64
C ALA A 91 -1.09 15.09 7.29
N LYS A 92 -0.69 15.97 8.23
CA LYS A 92 -0.60 17.43 8.01
C LYS A 92 -0.13 17.70 6.57
N GLY A 93 -1.03 18.35 5.83
CA GLY A 93 -1.31 18.06 4.43
C GLY A 93 -0.17 18.15 3.44
N TYR A 94 -0.24 17.29 2.42
CA TYR A 94 0.53 17.42 1.18
C TYR A 94 -0.24 16.87 -0.02
N GLY A 95 -1.28 17.63 -0.39
CA GLY A 95 -1.99 17.56 -1.67
C GLY A 95 -2.14 18.93 -2.35
N ARG A 96 -1.38 19.95 -1.91
CA ARG A 96 -1.15 21.15 -2.72
C ARG A 96 -0.14 20.78 -3.80
N LYS A 97 -0.30 21.29 -5.04
CA LYS A 97 0.77 21.34 -6.05
C LYS A 97 2.08 21.57 -5.31
N SER A 98 3.00 20.61 -5.40
CA SER A 98 4.26 20.76 -4.71
C SER A 98 4.89 22.03 -5.27
N LYS A 99 5.43 22.91 -4.43
CA LYS A 99 6.24 24.03 -4.94
C LYS A 99 7.44 23.53 -5.77
N LEU A 100 7.71 22.23 -5.71
CA LEU A 100 8.71 21.50 -6.50
C LEU A 100 8.20 21.10 -7.89
N ASP A 101 6.89 21.12 -8.15
CA ASP A 101 6.32 20.76 -9.45
C ASP A 101 6.77 21.78 -10.52
N GLY A 102 7.46 21.29 -11.55
CA GLY A 102 8.01 22.12 -12.63
C GLY A 102 9.39 22.74 -12.34
N ILE A 103 10.00 22.48 -11.18
CA ILE A 103 11.39 22.85 -10.94
C ILE A 103 12.31 21.84 -11.64
N THR A 104 13.11 22.32 -12.59
CA THR A 104 14.11 21.52 -13.31
C THR A 104 15.52 21.66 -12.73
N ASP A 105 15.75 22.66 -11.89
CA ASP A 105 17.06 22.95 -11.28
C ASP A 105 17.17 22.36 -9.86
N ALA A 106 18.21 21.57 -9.63
CA ALA A 106 18.40 20.85 -8.37
C ALA A 106 18.70 21.78 -7.18
N THR A 107 19.41 22.90 -7.41
CA THR A 107 19.73 23.88 -6.36
C THR A 107 18.46 24.60 -5.90
N LYS A 108 17.61 25.01 -6.84
CA LYS A 108 16.30 25.59 -6.52
C LYS A 108 15.41 24.58 -5.78
N ALA A 109 15.43 23.31 -6.18
CA ALA A 109 14.69 22.26 -5.48
C ALA A 109 15.19 22.09 -4.02
N ARG A 110 16.52 22.14 -3.80
CA ARG A 110 17.13 22.13 -2.45
C ARG A 110 16.61 23.28 -1.59
N GLU A 111 16.66 24.50 -2.10
CA GLU A 111 16.23 25.71 -1.37
C GLU A 111 14.76 25.64 -0.96
N VAL A 112 13.89 25.19 -1.86
CA VAL A 112 12.46 25.01 -1.58
C VAL A 112 12.25 23.98 -0.46
N VAL A 113 12.92 22.83 -0.51
CA VAL A 113 12.78 21.80 0.54
C VAL A 113 13.31 22.29 1.89
N LEU A 114 14.42 23.03 1.91
CA LEU A 114 15.01 23.52 3.15
C LEU A 114 14.16 24.61 3.82
N SER A 115 13.62 25.54 3.02
CA SER A 115 12.79 26.65 3.49
C SER A 115 11.40 26.23 3.96
N GLU A 116 10.81 25.18 3.38
CA GLU A 116 9.45 24.77 3.67
C GLU A 116 9.34 24.10 5.05
N ARG A 117 8.64 24.71 6.02
CA ARG A 117 8.59 24.25 7.42
C ARG A 117 8.02 22.84 7.56
N THR A 118 7.09 22.47 6.70
CA THR A 118 6.35 21.22 6.79
C THR A 118 7.17 20.02 6.31
N MET A 119 8.33 20.22 5.67
CA MET A 119 9.11 19.14 5.04
C MET A 119 9.77 18.21 6.07
N PRO A 120 9.92 16.91 5.77
CA PRO A 120 10.51 15.92 6.67
C PRO A 120 11.90 16.33 7.16
N LYS A 121 12.13 16.21 8.48
CA LYS A 121 13.43 16.59 9.08
C LYS A 121 14.59 15.73 8.57
N GLY A 122 14.34 14.45 8.32
CA GLY A 122 15.34 13.53 7.75
C GLY A 122 15.79 13.97 6.36
N LEU A 123 14.85 14.36 5.50
CA LEU A 123 15.13 14.87 4.16
C LEU A 123 15.93 16.17 4.21
N LYS A 124 15.55 17.12 5.06
CA LYS A 124 16.32 18.37 5.25
C LYS A 124 17.75 18.10 5.70
N ARG A 125 17.96 17.14 6.61
CA ARG A 125 19.30 16.75 7.07
C ARG A 125 20.13 16.14 5.95
N LEU A 126 19.51 15.33 5.08
CA LEU A 126 20.18 14.79 3.90
C LEU A 126 20.57 15.90 2.92
N LEU A 127 19.66 16.82 2.57
CA LEU A 127 19.95 17.87 1.59
C LEU A 127 20.87 18.99 2.12
N LYS A 128 21.12 19.04 3.43
CA LYS A 128 22.16 19.91 4.03
C LYS A 128 23.58 19.32 3.93
N ASP A 129 23.70 18.06 3.56
CA ASP A 129 24.98 17.34 3.50
C ASP A 129 25.74 17.74 2.24
N ASP A 130 26.78 18.55 2.34
CA ASP A 130 27.51 19.02 1.15
C ASP A 130 28.24 17.88 0.42
N ASP A 131 28.74 16.88 1.15
CA ASP A 131 29.31 15.64 0.58
C ASP A 131 28.34 14.91 -0.38
N LEU A 132 27.04 14.95 -0.07
CA LEU A 132 26.01 14.36 -0.94
C LEU A 132 25.98 15.10 -2.29
N TRP A 133 26.07 16.42 -2.26
CA TRP A 133 26.00 17.26 -3.45
C TRP A 133 27.26 17.17 -4.30
N GLU A 134 28.43 17.07 -3.66
CA GLU A 134 29.70 16.90 -4.36
C GLU A 134 29.79 15.54 -5.06
N LEU A 135 29.46 14.45 -4.33
CA LEU A 135 29.65 13.09 -4.81
C LEU A 135 28.49 12.60 -5.67
N TYR A 136 27.25 12.84 -5.25
CA TYR A 136 26.07 12.19 -5.85
C TYR A 136 25.28 13.10 -6.78
N LYS A 137 25.46 14.42 -6.70
CA LYS A 137 24.79 15.44 -7.54
C LYS A 137 23.29 15.13 -7.78
N PRO A 138 22.45 15.17 -6.72
CA PRO A 138 21.04 14.85 -6.83
C PRO A 138 20.32 15.72 -7.87
N GLN A 139 19.39 15.13 -8.60
CA GLN A 139 18.57 15.83 -9.61
C GLN A 139 17.29 16.41 -9.02
N ALA A 140 16.72 17.42 -9.67
CA ALA A 140 15.47 18.05 -9.21
C ALA A 140 14.30 17.06 -9.14
N SER A 141 14.21 16.13 -10.10
CA SER A 141 13.22 15.05 -10.12
C SER A 141 13.39 14.11 -8.93
N GLU A 142 14.62 13.73 -8.59
CA GLU A 142 14.92 12.87 -7.46
C GLU A 142 14.51 13.52 -6.14
N ILE A 143 14.88 14.79 -5.95
CA ILE A 143 14.51 15.58 -4.76
C ILE A 143 12.98 15.69 -4.64
N THR A 144 12.30 15.89 -5.75
CA THR A 144 10.84 15.95 -5.81
C THR A 144 10.21 14.63 -5.40
N THR A 145 10.71 13.50 -5.93
CA THR A 145 10.23 12.16 -5.56
C THR A 145 10.47 11.88 -4.07
N LEU A 146 11.64 12.23 -3.53
CA LEU A 146 11.93 12.09 -2.10
C LEU A 146 10.98 12.92 -1.23
N ALA A 147 10.69 14.15 -1.62
CA ALA A 147 9.79 15.04 -0.89
C ALA A 147 8.32 14.60 -0.98
N VAL A 148 7.84 14.26 -2.18
CA VAL A 148 6.41 14.03 -2.46
C VAL A 148 5.98 12.60 -2.17
N VAL A 149 6.83 11.61 -2.47
CA VAL A 149 6.50 10.19 -2.30
C VAL A 149 6.97 9.72 -0.92
N PHE A 150 8.27 9.82 -0.65
CA PHE A 150 8.84 9.31 0.61
C PHE A 150 8.52 10.21 1.81
N GLY A 151 8.32 11.52 1.60
CA GLY A 151 7.90 12.44 2.66
C GLY A 151 6.53 12.12 3.26
N LYS A 152 5.65 11.43 2.52
CA LYS A 152 4.34 10.97 3.04
C LYS A 152 4.45 9.84 4.06
N LEU A 153 5.59 9.13 4.08
CA LEU A 153 5.81 8.00 4.99
C LEU A 153 6.24 8.45 6.39
N GLY A 154 6.61 9.73 6.56
CA GLY A 154 6.97 10.32 7.85
C GLY A 154 8.30 11.09 7.81
N ASP A 155 8.79 11.49 8.99
CA ASP A 155 9.97 12.37 9.13
C ASP A 155 11.29 11.72 8.65
N GLY A 156 11.38 10.39 8.77
CA GLY A 156 12.54 9.58 8.35
C GLY A 156 13.88 9.94 9.02
N THR A 157 14.93 9.21 8.65
CA THR A 157 16.33 9.54 9.03
C THR A 157 17.14 9.91 7.78
N LYS A 158 18.30 10.55 7.96
CA LYS A 158 19.26 10.82 6.87
C LYS A 158 19.59 9.53 6.09
N SER A 159 19.81 8.42 6.80
CA SER A 159 20.12 7.12 6.20
C SER A 159 18.93 6.57 5.40
N SER A 160 17.71 6.70 5.91
CA SER A 160 16.50 6.24 5.22
C SER A 160 16.27 6.98 3.91
N TYR A 161 16.48 8.30 3.90
CA TYR A 161 16.38 9.10 2.67
C TYR A 161 17.53 8.85 1.69
N ARG A 162 18.72 8.50 2.19
CA ARG A 162 19.84 8.09 1.33
C ARG A 162 19.51 6.79 0.60
N GLU A 163 18.92 5.82 1.31
CA GLU A 163 18.48 4.57 0.68
C GLU A 163 17.34 4.81 -0.30
N ALA A 164 16.38 5.68 0.05
CA ALA A 164 15.33 6.09 -0.88
C ALA A 164 15.90 6.73 -2.16
N LEU A 165 16.94 7.56 -2.05
CA LEU A 165 17.61 8.14 -3.22
C LEU A 165 18.27 7.06 -4.09
N ARG A 166 18.90 6.06 -3.47
CA ARG A 166 19.47 4.90 -4.18
C ARG A 166 18.39 4.16 -4.97
N LEU A 167 17.26 3.87 -4.33
CA LEU A 167 16.12 3.18 -4.96
C LEU A 167 15.53 3.98 -6.12
N VAL A 168 15.33 5.29 -5.95
CA VAL A 168 14.83 6.15 -7.04
C VAL A 168 15.72 6.04 -8.28
N ARG A 169 17.04 6.04 -8.10
CA ARG A 169 17.99 5.86 -9.22
C ARG A 169 17.93 4.49 -9.85
N GLU A 170 17.88 3.45 -9.03
CA GLU A 170 17.81 2.06 -9.48
C GLU A 170 16.60 1.84 -10.40
N PHE A 171 15.42 2.36 -10.02
CA PHE A 171 14.19 2.22 -10.79
C PHE A 171 13.93 3.30 -11.84
N SER A 172 14.77 4.34 -11.93
CA SER A 172 14.69 5.36 -13.00
C SER A 172 15.68 5.12 -14.14
N ALA A 173 16.53 4.10 -14.02
CA ALA A 173 17.55 3.73 -15.02
C ALA A 173 17.09 2.62 -15.98
N GLU A 174 15.89 2.06 -15.76
CA GLU A 174 15.17 1.17 -16.68
C GLU A 174 14.21 1.97 -17.58
#